data_AF-A0A6A6I6E1-F1
#
_entry.id   AF-A0A6A6I6E1-F1
#
_cell.length_a   1.000
_cell.length_b   1.000
_cell.length_c   1.000
_cell.angle_alpha   90.00
_cell.angle_beta   90.00
_cell.angle_gamma   90.00
#
_symmetry.space_group_name_H-M   'P 1'
#
loop_
_entity.id
_entity.type
_entity.pdbx_description
1 polymer ?
#
loop_
_entity_poly.entity_id
_entity_poly.type
_entity_poly.pdbx_seq_one_letter_code
_entity_poly.pdbx_strand_id
1 'polypeptide(L)'
;MKLLAILSALPFLAAAEDLVWCGNARYYPSKYTCFDGFLCPKTNGEVYLKCGTACYSTRTYYCDSNQQLQIYKPGPEPILYCGGQPYYPSKYACYDTNFLCPILNGSPTLRCDKACYNPNEYSCVNGKLSKPT
;
A
#
# COMPACT_ATOMS: atom_id res chain seq x y z
N MET A 1 -42.13 15.33 40.72
CA MET A 1 -40.90 14.63 40.31
C MET A 1 -40.90 14.51 38.79
N LYS A 2 -40.18 15.40 38.08
CA LYS A 2 -39.99 15.32 36.62
C LYS A 2 -38.49 15.32 36.37
N LEU A 3 -37.91 14.14 36.14
CA LEU A 3 -36.55 14.03 35.62
C LEU A 3 -36.60 14.39 34.12
N LEU A 4 -36.06 15.55 33.77
CA LEU A 4 -35.72 15.89 32.40
C LEU A 4 -34.39 15.21 32.07
N ALA A 5 -34.44 14.12 31.31
CA ALA A 5 -33.25 13.53 30.70
C ALA A 5 -32.80 14.43 29.55
N ILE A 6 -31.74 15.19 29.76
CA ILE A 6 -31.09 15.98 28.73
C ILE A 6 -30.26 14.99 27.89
N LEU A 7 -30.79 14.56 26.74
CA LEU A 7 -30.01 13.86 25.73
C LEU A 7 -29.01 14.86 25.14
N SER A 8 -27.78 14.87 25.65
CA SER A 8 -26.64 15.52 25.00
C SER A 8 -26.28 14.74 23.74
N ALA A 9 -26.75 15.20 22.58
CA ALA A 9 -26.26 14.76 21.29
C ALA A 9 -24.81 15.23 21.14
N LEU A 10 -23.84 14.34 21.38
CA LEU A 10 -22.45 14.56 21.00
C LEU A 10 -22.39 14.55 19.46
N PRO A 11 -21.98 15.65 18.80
CA PRO A 11 -21.74 15.61 17.38
C PRO A 11 -20.54 14.71 17.13
N PHE A 12 -20.76 13.57 16.46
CA PHE A 12 -19.67 12.78 15.90
C PHE A 12 -19.00 13.62 14.82
N LEU A 13 -17.89 14.26 15.15
CA LEU A 13 -17.02 14.89 14.16
C LEU A 13 -16.35 13.77 13.36
N ALA A 14 -16.92 13.45 12.19
CA ALA A 14 -16.19 12.68 11.19
C ALA A 14 -15.06 13.57 10.65
N ALA A 15 -13.82 13.27 11.03
CA ALA A 15 -12.67 13.92 10.42
C ALA A 15 -12.62 13.53 8.94
N ALA A 16 -12.72 14.52 8.06
CA ALA A 16 -12.50 14.32 6.63
C ALA A 16 -11.01 14.08 6.41
N GLU A 17 -10.68 13.00 5.70
CA GLU A 17 -9.32 12.65 5.30
C GLU A 17 -8.79 13.64 4.25
N ASP A 18 -7.52 14.03 4.36
CA ASP A 18 -6.93 14.97 3.42
C ASP A 18 -6.59 14.31 2.08
N LEU A 19 -6.95 14.98 0.98
CA LEU A 19 -6.63 14.53 -0.38
C LEU A 19 -5.18 14.87 -0.74
N VAL A 20 -4.41 13.86 -1.14
CA VAL A 20 -3.00 13.97 -1.56
C VAL A 20 -2.89 13.82 -3.08
N TRP A 21 -1.82 14.37 -3.67
CA TRP A 21 -1.54 14.26 -5.11
C TRP A 21 -0.81 12.96 -5.46
N CYS A 22 -1.23 12.34 -6.57
CA CYS A 22 -0.52 11.27 -7.26
C CYS A 22 -0.50 11.60 -8.76
N GLY A 23 0.64 12.08 -9.27
CA GLY A 23 0.69 12.65 -10.61
C GLY A 23 -0.32 13.79 -10.74
N ASN A 24 -1.29 13.64 -11.65
CA ASN A 24 -2.32 14.65 -11.93
C ASN A 24 -3.66 14.38 -11.22
N ALA A 25 -3.74 13.39 -10.33
CA ALA A 25 -4.96 13.03 -9.61
C ALA A 25 -4.83 13.32 -8.11
N ARG A 26 -5.93 13.73 -7.48
CA ARG A 26 -6.07 13.76 -6.02
C ARG A 26 -6.71 12.47 -5.54
N TYR A 27 -6.20 11.89 -4.46
CA TYR A 27 -6.70 10.64 -3.91
C TYR A 27 -6.71 10.65 -2.38
N TYR A 28 -7.54 9.79 -1.80
CA TYR A 28 -7.55 9.49 -0.36
C TYR A 28 -6.52 8.40 -0.08
N PRO A 29 -5.46 8.67 0.70
CA PRO A 29 -4.50 7.66 1.14
C PRO A 29 -5.11 6.40 1.75
N SER A 30 -6.27 6.44 2.39
CA SER A 30 -6.98 5.26 2.90
C SER A 30 -7.55 4.36 1.80
N LYS A 31 -7.71 4.89 0.58
CA LYS A 31 -8.33 4.20 -0.56
C LYS A 31 -7.35 3.78 -1.64
N TYR A 32 -6.22 4.47 -1.77
CA TYR A 32 -5.24 4.17 -2.81
C TYR A 32 -3.82 4.28 -2.30
N THR A 33 -2.92 3.64 -3.03
CA THR A 33 -1.48 3.80 -2.98
C THR A 33 -1.03 4.46 -4.28
N CYS A 34 -0.07 5.38 -4.21
CA CYS A 34 0.51 6.03 -5.38
C CYS A 34 1.87 5.41 -5.76
N PHE A 35 2.06 5.09 -7.03
CA PHE A 35 3.30 4.58 -7.61
C PHE A 35 3.65 5.33 -8.90
N ASP A 36 4.52 6.34 -8.83
CA ASP A 36 4.94 7.16 -9.97
C ASP A 36 3.75 7.73 -10.78
N GLY A 37 2.77 8.31 -10.07
CA GLY A 37 1.55 8.84 -10.69
C GLY A 37 0.50 7.80 -11.06
N PHE A 38 0.75 6.51 -10.78
CA PHE A 38 -0.21 5.43 -10.99
C PHE A 38 -0.86 5.04 -9.65
N LEU A 39 -2.20 5.10 -9.59
CA LEU A 39 -2.96 4.78 -8.39
C LEU A 39 -3.35 3.30 -8.36
N CYS A 40 -2.97 2.60 -7.29
CA CYS A 40 -3.48 1.26 -7.01
C CYS A 40 -4.44 1.25 -5.82
N PRO A 41 -5.58 0.56 -5.93
CA PRO A 41 -6.60 0.58 -4.89
C PRO A 41 -6.16 -0.19 -3.64
N LYS A 42 -6.73 0.22 -2.51
CA LYS A 42 -6.77 -0.57 -1.29
C LYS A 42 -8.16 -1.19 -1.18
N THR A 43 -8.25 -2.51 -1.28
CA THR A 43 -9.55 -3.21 -1.30
C THR A 43 -9.67 -4.05 -0.03
N ASN A 44 -10.68 -3.76 0.81
CA ASN A 44 -10.89 -4.46 2.08
C ASN A 44 -9.63 -4.50 2.98
N GLY A 45 -8.84 -3.42 2.99
CA GLY A 45 -7.59 -3.31 3.75
C GLY A 45 -6.38 -3.98 3.09
N GLU A 46 -6.56 -4.70 1.98
CA GLU A 46 -5.47 -5.23 1.18
C GLU A 46 -4.84 -4.14 0.33
N VAL A 47 -3.51 -4.05 0.39
CA VAL A 47 -2.70 -3.10 -0.36
C VAL A 47 -2.29 -3.75 -1.68
N TYR A 48 -2.74 -3.17 -2.80
CA TYR A 48 -2.33 -3.63 -4.12
C TYR A 48 -1.04 -2.93 -4.54
N LEU A 49 -0.12 -3.69 -5.14
CA LEU A 49 1.12 -3.17 -5.70
C LEU A 49 0.97 -2.93 -7.20
N LYS A 50 1.86 -2.11 -7.77
CA LYS A 50 1.95 -1.89 -9.22
C LYS A 50 2.89 -2.93 -9.85
N CYS A 51 2.48 -3.48 -10.99
CA CYS A 51 3.31 -4.27 -11.90
C CYS A 51 3.08 -3.79 -13.33
N GLY A 52 4.08 -3.15 -13.94
CA GLY A 52 3.90 -2.48 -15.23
C GLY A 52 2.75 -1.47 -15.17
N THR A 53 1.67 -1.76 -15.91
CA THR A 53 0.45 -0.94 -15.96
C THR A 53 -0.74 -1.53 -15.19
N ALA A 54 -0.52 -2.55 -14.35
CA ALA A 54 -1.56 -3.22 -13.60
C ALA A 54 -1.36 -3.07 -12.09
N CYS A 55 -2.45 -3.18 -11.34
CA CYS A 55 -2.42 -3.36 -9.90
C CYS A 55 -2.66 -4.83 -9.56
N TYR A 56 -1.95 -5.35 -8.56
CA TYR A 56 -2.07 -6.75 -8.17
C TYR A 56 -2.02 -6.97 -6.66
N SER A 57 -2.69 -8.04 -6.24
CA SER A 57 -2.57 -8.60 -4.90
C SER A 57 -1.36 -9.53 -4.84
N THR A 58 -0.48 -9.30 -3.86
CA THR A 58 0.67 -10.18 -3.57
C THR A 58 0.26 -11.55 -3.01
N ARG A 59 -1.04 -11.79 -2.76
CA ARG A 59 -1.56 -13.08 -2.31
C ARG A 59 -1.74 -14.06 -3.47
N THR A 60 -1.98 -13.54 -4.67
CA THR A 60 -2.33 -14.35 -5.85
C THR A 60 -1.30 -14.22 -6.96
N TYR A 61 -0.65 -13.06 -7.08
CA TYR A 61 0.27 -12.76 -8.15
C TYR A 61 1.61 -12.24 -7.65
N TYR A 62 2.62 -12.30 -8.50
CA TYR A 62 3.89 -11.61 -8.38
C TYR A 62 4.22 -10.86 -9.66
N CYS A 63 5.06 -9.83 -9.54
CA CYS A 63 5.59 -9.11 -10.69
C CYS A 63 6.96 -9.68 -11.03
N ASP A 64 7.16 -10.15 -12.27
CA ASP A 64 8.46 -10.63 -12.72
C ASP A 64 9.42 -9.50 -13.13
N SER A 65 10.65 -9.85 -13.48
CA SER A 65 11.69 -8.90 -13.89
C SER A 65 11.38 -8.14 -15.19
N ASN A 66 10.44 -8.64 -15.99
CA ASN A 66 9.98 -7.99 -17.23
C ASN A 66 8.72 -7.14 -16.99
N GLN A 67 8.42 -6.85 -15.71
CA GLN A 67 7.22 -6.12 -15.29
C GLN A 67 5.92 -6.80 -15.76
N GLN A 68 5.94 -8.12 -15.93
CA GLN A 68 4.75 -8.90 -16.27
C GLN A 68 4.17 -9.54 -15.03
N LEU A 69 2.83 -9.52 -14.96
CA LEU A 69 2.10 -10.11 -13.87
C LEU A 69 2.05 -11.63 -14.05
N GLN A 70 2.49 -12.35 -13.03
CA GLN A 70 2.50 -13.80 -13.01
C GLN A 70 1.66 -14.31 -11.85
N ILE A 71 0.91 -15.38 -12.07
CA ILE A 71 0.13 -16.05 -11.01
C ILE A 71 1.04 -17.00 -10.21
N TYR A 72 0.86 -17.08 -8.89
CA TYR A 72 1.44 -18.17 -8.12
C TYR A 72 0.80 -19.49 -8.55
N LYS A 73 1.56 -20.32 -9.27
CA LYS A 73 1.14 -21.68 -9.62
C LYS A 73 1.54 -22.65 -8.51
N PRO A 74 0.81 -23.77 -8.33
CA PRO A 74 1.27 -24.86 -7.49
C PRO A 74 2.66 -25.32 -7.94
N GLY A 75 3.63 -25.21 -7.05
CA GLY A 75 5.04 -25.45 -7.36
C GLY A 75 5.95 -24.64 -6.44
N PRO A 76 7.29 -24.78 -6.58
CA PRO A 76 8.22 -23.93 -5.88
C PRO A 76 8.05 -22.49 -6.35
N GLU A 77 7.94 -21.58 -5.39
CA GLU A 77 7.94 -20.15 -5.65
C GLU A 77 9.25 -19.74 -6.37
N PRO A 78 9.19 -18.91 -7.42
CA PRO A 78 10.40 -18.47 -8.11
C PRO A 78 11.24 -17.58 -7.19
N ILE A 79 12.56 -17.67 -7.35
CA ILE A 79 13.49 -16.68 -6.80
C ILE A 79 13.63 -15.57 -7.84
N LEU A 80 13.29 -14.36 -7.44
CA LEU A 80 13.46 -13.14 -8.23
C LEU A 80 14.67 -12.35 -7.73
N TYR A 81 15.08 -11.35 -8.48
CA TYR A 81 16.20 -10.48 -8.11
C TYR A 81 15.74 -9.03 -8.04
N CYS A 82 16.05 -8.37 -6.93
CA CYS A 82 15.91 -6.94 -6.75
C CYS A 82 17.31 -6.35 -6.69
N GLY A 83 17.73 -5.73 -7.78
CA GLY A 83 19.12 -5.39 -8.03
C GLY A 83 19.92 -6.68 -8.13
N GLY A 84 20.87 -6.87 -7.21
CA GLY A 84 21.63 -8.12 -7.08
C GLY A 84 21.11 -9.08 -6.00
N GLN A 85 20.07 -8.71 -5.23
CA GLN A 85 19.62 -9.51 -4.10
C GLN A 85 18.52 -10.49 -4.49
N PRO A 86 18.71 -11.80 -4.29
CA PRO A 86 17.66 -12.79 -4.51
C PRO A 86 16.57 -12.65 -3.43
N TYR A 87 15.31 -12.78 -3.81
CA TYR A 87 14.18 -12.73 -2.89
C TYR A 87 13.01 -13.61 -3.35
N TYR A 88 12.15 -13.96 -2.39
CA TYR A 88 10.85 -14.58 -2.64
C TYR A 88 9.78 -13.48 -2.73
N PRO A 89 9.03 -13.37 -3.84
CA PRO A 89 8.00 -12.34 -3.99
C PRO A 89 6.82 -12.44 -2.99
N SER A 90 6.67 -13.55 -2.27
CA SER A 90 5.73 -13.73 -1.16
C SER A 90 6.24 -13.11 0.14
N LYS A 91 7.54 -12.79 0.22
CA LYS A 91 8.22 -12.25 1.41
C LYS A 91 8.65 -10.80 1.25
N TYR A 92 8.93 -10.36 0.02
CA TYR A 92 9.37 -9.00 -0.24
C TYR A 92 8.77 -8.44 -1.52
N ALA A 93 8.54 -7.12 -1.52
CA ALA A 93 8.28 -6.31 -2.71
C ALA A 93 9.57 -5.59 -3.11
N CYS A 94 9.84 -5.51 -4.41
CA CYS A 94 10.97 -4.77 -4.97
C CYS A 94 10.50 -3.42 -5.52
N TYR A 95 11.14 -2.34 -5.07
CA TYR A 95 10.89 -0.98 -5.53
C TYR A 95 12.13 -0.40 -6.20
N ASP A 96 11.91 0.44 -7.21
CA ASP A 96 12.95 1.17 -7.96
C ASP A 96 14.12 0.28 -8.38
N THR A 97 13.81 -0.96 -8.74
CA THR A 97 14.74 -2.02 -9.16
C THR A 97 15.74 -2.52 -8.12
N ASN A 98 15.88 -1.91 -6.94
CA ASN A 98 16.97 -2.25 -6.01
C ASN A 98 16.64 -2.11 -4.51
N PHE A 99 15.40 -1.82 -4.15
CA PHE A 99 15.00 -1.62 -2.76
C PHE A 99 13.94 -2.64 -2.33
N LEU A 100 14.31 -3.54 -1.42
CA LEU A 100 13.41 -4.56 -0.91
C LEU A 100 12.66 -4.06 0.33
N CYS A 101 11.34 -4.21 0.30
CA CYS A 101 10.48 -4.02 1.45
C CYS A 101 9.77 -5.30 1.84
N PRO A 102 9.69 -5.63 3.13
CA PRO A 102 9.08 -6.88 3.58
C PRO A 102 7.56 -6.86 3.38
N ILE A 103 7.01 -8.04 3.13
CA ILE A 103 5.57 -8.31 3.20
C ILE A 103 5.29 -8.82 4.61
N LEU A 104 4.53 -8.04 5.38
CA LEU A 104 4.21 -8.32 6.78
C LEU A 104 2.77 -8.84 6.87
N ASN A 105 2.58 -10.06 7.41
CA ASN A 105 1.27 -10.70 7.55
C ASN A 105 0.47 -10.72 6.22
N GLY A 106 1.15 -10.96 5.11
CA GLY A 106 0.56 -10.98 3.76
C GLY A 106 0.19 -9.60 3.21
N SER A 107 0.54 -8.52 3.89
CA SER A 107 0.36 -7.14 3.43
C SER A 107 1.71 -6.52 3.07
N PRO A 108 1.91 -6.04 1.83
CA PRO A 108 3.18 -5.44 1.45
C PRO A 108 3.39 -4.11 2.16
N THR A 109 4.61 -3.89 2.66
CA THR A 109 5.06 -2.55 3.04
C THR A 109 5.53 -1.78 1.81
N LEU A 110 5.43 -0.46 1.86
CA LEU A 110 5.80 0.43 0.76
C LEU A 110 7.08 1.17 1.09
N ARG A 111 7.82 1.57 0.05
CA ARG A 111 9.01 2.41 0.20
C ARG A 111 8.61 3.86 0.49
N CYS A 112 9.29 4.47 1.46
CA CYS A 112 9.33 5.91 1.68
C CYS A 112 10.79 6.33 1.88
N ASP A 113 11.40 6.89 0.84
CA ASP A 113 12.83 7.17 0.76
C ASP A 113 13.71 5.96 1.13
N LYS A 114 14.28 5.93 2.34
CA LYS A 114 15.15 4.85 2.83
C LYS A 114 14.45 3.86 3.78
N ALA A 115 13.15 4.03 4.00
CA ALA A 115 12.38 3.21 4.92
C ALA A 115 11.27 2.44 4.21
N CYS A 116 10.82 1.35 4.83
CA CYS A 116 9.57 0.70 4.49
C CYS A 116 8.51 1.07 5.52
N TYR A 117 7.26 1.24 5.09
CA TYR A 117 6.15 1.57 5.98
C TYR A 117 4.89 0.75 5.68
N ASN A 118 4.06 0.54 6.70
CA ASN A 118 2.73 0.00 6.52
C ASN A 118 1.79 1.12 6.04
N PRO A 119 1.26 1.08 4.81
CA PRO A 119 0.43 2.15 4.28
C PRO A 119 -0.99 2.17 4.87
N ASN A 120 -1.34 1.21 5.73
CA ASN A 120 -2.56 1.27 6.53
C ASN A 120 -2.37 2.05 7.84
N GLU A 121 -1.11 2.36 8.22
CA GLU A 121 -0.77 3.04 9.48
C GLU A 121 -0.06 4.38 9.25
N TYR A 122 0.65 4.53 8.14
CA TYR A 122 1.44 5.72 7.83
C TYR A 122 1.22 6.15 6.39
N SER A 123 1.62 7.39 6.09
CA SER A 123 1.68 7.92 4.73
C SER A 123 3.10 8.36 4.40
N CYS A 124 3.43 8.44 3.10
CA CYS A 124 4.69 9.00 2.64
C CYS A 124 4.42 10.27 1.83
N VAL A 125 4.90 11.40 2.33
CA VAL A 125 4.73 12.71 1.68
C VAL A 125 6.11 13.31 1.46
N ASN A 126 6.45 13.59 0.19
CA ASN A 126 7.75 14.14 -0.19
C ASN A 126 8.95 13.35 0.37
N GLY A 127 8.87 12.02 0.32
CA GLY A 127 9.90 11.11 0.83
C GLY A 127 10.00 11.04 2.36
N LYS A 128 9.04 11.61 3.10
CA LYS A 128 9.02 11.57 4.57
C LYS A 128 7.78 10.84 5.08
N LEU A 129 7.99 10.00 6.09
CA LEU A 129 6.89 9.37 6.81
C LEU A 129 6.07 10.44 7.52
N SER A 130 4.76 10.33 7.39
CA SER A 130 3.76 11.15 8.03
C SER A 130 2.76 10.25 8.76
N LYS A 131 2.02 10.85 9.68
CA LYS A 131 0.78 10.27 10.20
C LYS A 131 -0.15 9.89 9.02
N PRO A 132 -1.04 8.91 9.21
CA PRO A 132 -2.07 8.65 8.22
C PRO A 132 -2.88 9.95 8.05
N THR A 133 -2.83 10.50 6.84
CA THR A 133 -3.61 11.66 6.38
C THR A 133 -5.03 11.25 6.04
#